data_AF-A0A0K8MXV2-F1
#
_entry.id   AF-A0A0K8MXV2-F1
#
_cell.length_a   1.000
_cell.length_b   1.000
_cell.length_c   1.000
_cell.angle_alpha   90.00
_cell.angle_beta   90.00
_cell.angle_gamma   90.00
#
_symmetry.space_group_name_H-M   'P 1'
#
loop_
_entity.id
_entity.type
_entity.pdbx_description
1 polymer ?
#
loop_
_entity_poly.entity_id
_entity_poly.type
_entity_poly.pdbx_seq_one_letter_code
_entity_poly.pdbx_strand_id
1 'polypeptide(L)'
;MTSSHSSNRSAWVQLYEARRVLSEPETRPPGRPPAPIPRHKVGITLSQGEVNELEEWQDRFSNLIGRKVSVGETVGILTRICSGRLARMGDEANVDNLLQLVERMAGGNE
;
A
#
# COMPACT_ATOMS: atom_id res chain seq x y z
N MET A 1 43.67 -10.13 -18.48
CA MET A 1 43.43 -9.06 -19.47
C MET A 1 42.00 -9.20 -19.95
N THR A 2 41.08 -8.42 -19.41
CA THR A 2 39.66 -8.47 -19.79
C THR A 2 39.44 -7.50 -20.95
N SER A 3 39.10 -8.05 -22.11
CA SER A 3 38.80 -7.31 -23.33
C SER A 3 37.61 -6.38 -23.11
N SER A 4 37.87 -5.07 -23.14
CA SER A 4 36.84 -4.05 -23.21
C SER A 4 36.12 -4.13 -24.56
N HIS A 5 35.09 -4.96 -24.66
CA HIS A 5 34.15 -4.87 -25.78
C HIS A 5 33.40 -3.55 -25.64
N SER A 6 33.80 -2.57 -26.46
CA SER A 6 33.09 -1.31 -26.64
C SER A 6 31.70 -1.62 -27.22
N SER A 7 30.72 -1.76 -26.34
CA SER A 7 29.33 -1.89 -26.76
C SER A 7 28.91 -0.54 -27.38
N ASN A 8 28.71 -0.53 -28.71
CA ASN A 8 28.19 0.62 -29.47
C ASN A 8 26.74 1.00 -29.12
N ARG A 9 26.19 0.49 -28.00
CA ARG A 9 24.83 0.79 -27.56
C ARG A 9 24.82 2.12 -26.81
N SER A 10 23.83 2.95 -27.07
CA SER A 10 23.70 4.23 -26.36
C SER A 10 23.55 4.00 -24.85
N ALA A 11 24.09 4.93 -24.05
CA ALA A 11 24.02 4.84 -22.59
C ALA A 11 22.58 4.64 -22.09
N TRP A 12 21.60 5.26 -22.75
CA TRP A 12 20.20 5.10 -22.42
C TRP A 12 19.65 3.70 -22.72
N VAL A 13 20.08 3.07 -23.82
CA VAL A 13 19.73 1.68 -24.14
C VAL A 13 20.34 0.72 -23.12
N GLN A 14 21.59 0.96 -22.72
CA GLN A 14 22.24 0.17 -21.68
C GLN A 14 21.51 0.28 -20.33
N LEU A 15 21.09 1.49 -19.94
CA LEU A 15 20.30 1.71 -18.72
C LEU A 15 18.90 1.08 -18.80
N TYR A 16 18.27 1.10 -19.97
CA TYR A 16 16.96 0.48 -20.21
C TYR A 16 17.05 -1.06 -20.14
N GLU A 17 18.05 -1.65 -20.80
CA GLU A 17 18.34 -3.08 -20.73
C GLU A 17 18.69 -3.51 -19.30
N ALA A 18 19.51 -2.74 -18.58
CA ALA A 18 19.87 -3.03 -17.21
C ALA A 18 18.68 -3.01 -16.24
N ARG A 19 17.65 -2.17 -16.50
CA ARG A 19 16.39 -2.16 -15.72
C ARG A 19 15.49 -3.36 -16.00
N ARG A 20 15.60 -4.01 -17.15
CA ARG A 20 14.78 -5.18 -17.50
C ARG A 20 15.27 -6.47 -16.84
N VAL A 21 16.48 -6.47 -16.27
CA VAL A 21 16.99 -7.57 -15.45
C VAL A 21 16.30 -7.52 -14.09
N LEU A 22 15.08 -8.07 -14.01
CA LEU A 22 14.46 -8.46 -12.76
C LEU A 22 15.39 -9.49 -12.11
N SER A 23 16.17 -9.04 -11.15
CA SER A 23 17.08 -9.89 -10.39
C SER A 23 16.21 -10.75 -9.48
N GLU A 24 16.19 -12.07 -9.70
CA GLU A 24 15.68 -13.00 -8.71
C GLU A 24 16.42 -12.75 -7.38
N PRO A 25 15.71 -12.72 -6.24
CA PRO A 25 16.32 -12.36 -4.97
C PRO A 25 17.33 -13.45 -4.54
N GLU A 26 18.61 -13.17 -4.73
CA GLU A 26 19.70 -14.03 -4.26
C GLU A 26 19.85 -13.88 -2.74
N THR A 27 19.77 -15.00 -2.01
CA THR A 27 19.99 -15.04 -0.56
C THR A 27 21.48 -14.82 -0.28
N ARG A 28 21.82 -13.68 0.35
CA ARG A 28 23.21 -13.28 0.59
C ARG A 28 23.72 -13.76 1.96
N PRO A 29 25.02 -14.07 2.08
CA PRO A 29 25.62 -14.51 3.33
C PRO A 29 25.57 -13.42 4.42
N PRO A 30 25.62 -13.81 5.70
CA PRO A 30 25.51 -12.89 6.84
C PRO A 30 26.61 -11.84 6.83
N GLY A 31 26.24 -10.56 7.01
CA GLY A 31 27.16 -9.41 7.06
C GLY A 31 27.03 -8.41 5.90
N ARG A 32 26.24 -8.73 4.87
CA ARG A 32 25.84 -7.76 3.84
C ARG A 32 24.41 -7.28 4.12
N PRO A 33 24.07 -5.98 3.92
CA PRO A 33 22.69 -5.53 4.06
C PRO A 33 21.77 -6.39 3.17
N PRO A 34 20.58 -6.75 3.68
CA PRO A 34 19.65 -7.60 2.96
C PRO A 34 19.33 -6.99 1.60
N ALA A 35 19.12 -7.86 0.60
CA ALA A 35 18.70 -7.41 -0.73
C ALA A 35 17.41 -6.58 -0.62
N PRO A 36 17.19 -5.59 -1.51
CA PRO A 36 15.94 -4.85 -1.55
C PRO A 36 14.79 -5.84 -1.71
N ILE A 37 13.99 -6.01 -0.66
CA ILE A 37 12.80 -6.86 -0.69
C ILE A 37 11.89 -6.30 -1.78
N PRO A 38 11.43 -7.11 -2.75
CA PRO A 38 10.48 -6.66 -3.76
C PRO A 38 9.24 -6.11 -3.08
N ARG A 39 9.11 -4.79 -3.03
CA ARG A 39 7.87 -4.14 -2.60
C ARG A 39 6.92 -4.23 -3.79
N HIS A 40 5.89 -5.07 -3.69
CA HIS A 40 4.80 -5.04 -4.67
C HIS A 40 4.08 -3.70 -4.53
N LYS A 41 4.44 -2.73 -5.38
CA LYS A 41 3.69 -1.48 -5.50
C LYS A 41 2.48 -1.76 -6.37
N VAL A 42 1.39 -2.16 -5.73
CA VAL A 42 0.09 -2.23 -6.40
C VAL A 42 -0.41 -0.79 -6.53
N GLY A 43 -0.38 -0.24 -7.73
CA GLY A 43 -0.91 1.10 -8.00
C GLY A 43 -2.42 1.06 -7.91
N ILE A 44 -2.99 1.56 -6.82
CA ILE A 44 -4.43 1.78 -6.69
C ILE A 44 -4.70 3.18 -7.24
N THR A 45 -5.62 3.29 -8.20
CA THR A 45 -6.13 4.56 -8.69
C THR A 45 -7.34 4.94 -7.87
N LEU A 46 -7.28 6.10 -7.22
CA LEU A 46 -8.39 6.70 -6.50
C LEU A 46 -8.95 7.85 -7.33
N SER A 47 -10.26 8.04 -7.28
CA SER A 47 -10.93 9.24 -7.78
C SER A 47 -10.55 10.46 -6.93
N GLN A 48 -10.75 11.65 -7.49
CA GLN A 48 -10.48 12.90 -6.76
C GLN A 48 -11.31 13.00 -5.47
N GLY A 49 -12.54 12.49 -5.47
CA GLY A 49 -13.40 12.47 -4.28
C GLY A 49 -12.81 11.60 -3.17
N GLU A 50 -12.40 10.37 -3.50
CA GLU A 50 -11.78 9.45 -2.54
C GLU A 50 -10.45 10.01 -1.97
N VAL A 51 -9.67 10.73 -2.78
CA VAL A 51 -8.46 11.41 -2.33
C VAL A 51 -8.79 12.49 -1.31
N ASN A 52 -9.78 13.34 -1.61
CA ASN A 52 -10.19 14.41 -0.70
C ASN A 52 -10.71 13.85 0.64
N GLU A 53 -11.49 12.76 0.62
CA GLU A 53 -11.95 12.10 1.85
C GLU A 53 -10.78 11.55 2.68
N LEU A 54 -9.77 10.96 2.04
CA LEU A 54 -8.57 10.48 2.74
C LEU A 54 -7.74 11.62 3.34
N GLU A 55 -7.71 12.78 2.70
CA GLU A 55 -7.06 13.98 3.24
C GLU A 55 -7.78 14.49 4.50
N GLU A 56 -9.12 14.55 4.48
CA GLU A 56 -9.90 14.90 5.67
C GLU A 56 -9.65 13.93 6.84
N TRP A 57 -9.61 12.62 6.55
CA TRP A 57 -9.29 11.62 7.58
C TRP A 57 -7.85 11.74 8.07
N GLN A 58 -6.90 12.05 7.19
CA GLN A 58 -5.51 12.28 7.55
C GLN A 58 -5.38 13.45 8.53
N ASP A 59 -6.07 14.56 8.28
CA ASP A 59 -6.05 15.72 9.18
C ASP A 59 -6.68 15.39 10.54
N ARG A 60 -7.82 14.69 10.54
CA ARG A 60 -8.49 14.24 11.78
C ARG A 60 -7.56 13.36 12.62
N PHE A 61 -6.92 12.36 12.01
CA PHE A 61 -5.99 11.49 12.73
C PHE A 61 -4.72 12.21 13.15
N SER A 62 -4.22 13.15 12.35
CA SER A 62 -3.04 13.94 12.70
C SER A 62 -3.29 14.79 13.93
N ASN A 63 -4.47 15.42 14.00
CA ASN A 63 -4.91 16.19 15.17
C ASN A 63 -5.09 15.31 16.41
N LEU A 64 -5.70 14.13 16.24
CA LEU A 64 -5.93 13.20 17.36
C LEU A 64 -4.63 12.64 17.95
N ILE A 65 -3.64 12.33 17.10
CA ILE A 65 -2.37 11.71 17.51
C ILE A 65 -1.32 12.77 17.90
N GLY A 66 -1.48 14.02 17.47
CA GLY A 66 -0.53 15.11 17.73
C GLY A 66 0.71 15.09 16.83
N ARG A 67 0.66 14.39 15.70
CA ARG A 67 1.71 14.38 14.67
C ARG A 67 1.11 14.18 13.29
N LYS A 68 1.85 14.55 12.24
CA LYS A 68 1.44 14.25 10.87
C LYS A 68 1.37 12.73 10.63
N VAL A 69 0.25 12.29 10.05
CA VAL A 69 -0.01 10.91 9.64
C VAL A 69 0.10 10.84 8.12
N SER A 70 0.73 9.78 7.59
CA SER A 70 0.82 9.54 6.15
C SER A 70 -0.46 8.91 5.59
N VAL A 71 -0.70 9.01 4.28
CA VAL A 71 -1.87 8.39 3.63
C VAL A 71 -1.93 6.89 3.89
N GLY A 72 -0.79 6.19 3.85
CA GLY A 72 -0.73 4.76 4.15
C GLY A 72 -1.10 4.43 5.60
N GLU A 73 -0.71 5.28 6.56
CA GLU A 73 -1.15 5.14 7.96
C GLU A 73 -2.64 5.43 8.09
N THR A 74 -3.17 6.47 7.44
CA THR A 74 -4.61 6.78 7.41
C THR A 74 -5.42 5.57 6.94
N VAL A 75 -5.06 5.00 5.78
CA VAL A 75 -5.69 3.80 5.24
C VAL A 75 -5.57 2.64 6.24
N GLY A 76 -4.37 2.41 6.80
CA GLY A 76 -4.17 1.33 7.78
C GLY A 76 -4.99 1.49 9.06
N ILE A 77 -5.20 2.72 9.54
CA ILE A 77 -6.07 3.02 10.70
C ILE A 77 -7.53 2.70 10.33
N LEU A 78 -8.01 3.22 9.19
CA LEU A 78 -9.38 2.96 8.71
C LEU A 78 -9.63 1.46 8.54
N THR A 79 -8.71 0.73 7.90
CA THR A 79 -8.82 -0.73 7.74
C THR A 79 -8.94 -1.43 9.09
N ARG A 80 -8.12 -1.09 10.09
CA ARG A 80 -8.22 -1.72 11.43
C ARG A 80 -9.56 -1.42 12.10
N ILE A 81 -10.07 -0.19 11.98
CA ILE A 81 -11.38 0.19 12.53
C ILE A 81 -12.48 -0.62 11.86
N CYS A 82 -12.50 -0.68 10.53
CA CYS A 82 -13.50 -1.41 9.76
C CYS A 82 -13.44 -2.91 10.03
N SER A 83 -12.25 -3.53 10.01
CA SER A 83 -12.07 -4.94 10.33
C SER A 83 -12.51 -5.27 11.76
N GLY A 84 -12.19 -4.39 12.73
CA GLY A 84 -12.61 -4.56 14.11
C GLY A 84 -14.13 -4.46 14.29
N ARG A 85 -14.80 -3.56 13.56
CA ARG A 85 -16.27 -3.43 13.55
C ARG A 85 -16.92 -4.64 12.89
N LEU A 86 -16.41 -5.04 11.73
CA LEU A 86 -16.90 -6.22 11.01
C LEU A 86 -16.79 -7.49 11.86
N ALA A 87 -15.66 -7.70 12.54
CA ALA A 87 -15.46 -8.87 13.41
C ALA A 87 -16.46 -8.94 14.59
N ARG A 88 -16.98 -7.78 15.05
CA ARG A 88 -17.99 -7.75 16.12
C ARG A 88 -19.39 -8.14 15.65
N MET A 89 -19.66 -8.08 14.34
CA MET A 89 -20.97 -8.43 13.79
C MET A 89 -21.21 -9.95 13.78
N GLY A 90 -20.16 -10.76 13.91
CA GLY A 90 -20.23 -12.22 13.84
C GLY A 90 -20.55 -12.75 12.43
N ASP A 91 -20.57 -14.07 12.27
CA ASP A 91 -20.86 -14.73 10.99
C ASP A 91 -22.36 -14.64 10.57
N GLU A 92 -23.25 -14.20 11.46
CA GLU A 92 -24.69 -14.07 11.22
C GLU A 92 -25.14 -12.66 10.77
N ALA A 93 -24.21 -11.86 10.26
CA ALA A 93 -24.58 -10.62 9.59
C ALA A 93 -25.23 -10.94 8.23
N ASN A 94 -26.50 -11.31 8.24
CA ASN A 94 -27.32 -11.40 7.04
C ASN A 94 -27.53 -9.96 6.55
N VAL A 95 -26.72 -9.54 5.58
CA VAL A 95 -26.76 -8.20 5.02
C VAL A 95 -27.03 -8.31 3.52
N ASP A 96 -28.14 -7.74 3.07
CA ASP A 96 -28.57 -7.87 1.68
C ASP A 96 -27.89 -6.85 0.76
N ASN A 97 -27.38 -5.73 1.32
CA ASN A 97 -26.74 -4.67 0.56
C ASN A 97 -25.69 -3.87 1.35
N LEU A 98 -24.88 -3.09 0.63
CA LEU A 98 -23.80 -2.30 1.21
C LEU A 98 -24.29 -1.23 2.21
N LEU A 99 -25.46 -0.64 1.97
CA LEU A 99 -26.00 0.38 2.86
C LEU A 99 -26.30 -0.21 4.25
N GLN A 100 -27.02 -1.35 4.28
CA GLN A 100 -27.28 -2.10 5.52
C GLN A 100 -25.97 -2.51 6.22
N LEU A 101 -24.92 -2.85 5.46
CA LEU A 101 -23.61 -3.18 6.04
C LEU A 101 -23.02 -1.98 6.76
N VAL A 102 -23.03 -0.82 6.11
CA VAL A 102 -22.49 0.43 6.66
C VAL A 102 -23.27 0.87 7.89
N GLU A 103 -24.60 0.86 7.84
CA GLU A 103 -25.47 1.21 8.97
C GLU A 103 -25.20 0.31 10.19
N ARG A 104 -25.13 -1.00 9.96
CA ARG A 104 -24.87 -1.98 11.01
C ARG A 104 -23.45 -1.83 11.58
N MET A 105 -22.45 -1.59 10.74
CA MET A 105 -21.09 -1.26 11.20
C MET A 105 -21.04 0.08 11.94
N ALA A 106 -21.89 1.05 11.60
CA ALA A 106 -21.98 2.35 12.27
C ALA A 106 -22.57 2.23 13.68
N GLY A 107 -23.23 1.11 14.00
CA GLY A 107 -24.00 0.95 15.24
C GLY A 107 -25.37 1.62 15.16
N GLY A 108 -25.84 1.95 13.95
CA GLY A 108 -27.22 2.30 13.71
C GLY A 108 -28.03 1.00 13.72
N ASN A 109 -28.53 0.61 14.88
CA ASN A 109 -29.60 -0.38 14.97
C ASN A 109 -30.93 0.35 15.16
N GLU A 110 -31.94 -0.16 14.45
CA GLU A 110 -33.39 -0.20 14.78
C GLU A 110 -33.95 0.80 15.79
#